data_AF-A0ABD5UW83-F1
#
_entry.id   AF-A0ABD5UW83-F1
#
_cell.length_a   1.000
_cell.length_b   1.000
_cell.length_c   1.000
_cell.angle_alpha   90.00
_cell.angle_beta   90.00
_cell.angle_gamma   90.00
#
_symmetry.space_group_name_H-M   'P 1'
#
loop_
_entity.id
_entity.type
_entity.pdbx_description
1 polymer ?
#
loop_
_entity_poly.entity_id
_entity_poly.type
_entity_poly.pdbx_seq_one_letter_code
_entity_poly.pdbx_strand_id
1 'polypeptide(L)'
;MRRRGFLTAALSTVVAGCLGERPPSGPRHPPSGGTPPGSGPETATPSPGLRLADRDFSERENGGLLVEATIENTASETRTGTLVVTATTPEEEATETRDLEVDPGSEIDVAVEFELTYGEFINGGSLSFDIET
;
A
#
# COMPACT_ATOMS: atom_id res chain seq x y z
N MET A 1 -2.47 -21.25 -42.61
CA MET A 1 -2.27 -20.80 -44.03
C MET A 1 -2.73 -19.36 -44.07
N ARG A 2 -2.05 -18.30 -44.53
CA ARG A 2 -0.98 -17.98 -45.51
C ARG A 2 -0.23 -16.76 -44.91
N ARG A 3 1.10 -16.70 -44.73
CA ARG A 3 2.24 -16.52 -45.67
C ARG A 3 2.11 -15.40 -46.73
N ARG A 4 3.19 -14.59 -46.78
CA ARG A 4 3.71 -13.67 -47.84
C ARG A 4 3.49 -12.19 -47.45
N GLY A 5 4.48 -11.37 -47.09
CA GLY A 5 5.92 -11.39 -47.35
C GLY A 5 6.23 -10.54 -48.58
N PHE A 6 7.01 -9.46 -48.43
CA PHE A 6 7.85 -8.88 -49.48
C PHE A 6 9.06 -8.15 -48.88
N LEU A 7 10.22 -8.45 -49.48
CA LEU A 7 11.57 -8.04 -49.15
C LEU A 7 11.97 -6.70 -49.82
N THR A 8 13.12 -6.15 -49.35
CA THR A 8 14.21 -5.46 -50.12
C THR A 8 13.93 -4.03 -50.64
N ALA A 9 14.86 -3.07 -50.69
CA ALA A 9 16.33 -3.02 -50.67
C ALA A 9 16.81 -1.63 -50.16
N ALA A 10 17.87 -1.52 -49.35
CA ALA A 10 19.23 -1.06 -49.70
C ALA A 10 19.35 0.29 -50.44
N LEU A 11 20.11 1.26 -49.86
CA LEU A 11 21.18 2.03 -50.52
C LEU A 11 21.83 3.03 -49.56
N SER A 12 23.16 2.92 -49.42
CA SER A 12 24.03 3.81 -48.67
C SER A 12 24.47 4.99 -49.54
N THR A 13 24.50 6.21 -48.98
CA THR A 13 25.33 7.31 -49.49
C THR A 13 25.95 8.10 -48.35
N VAL A 14 27.28 8.19 -48.38
CA VAL A 14 28.14 8.97 -47.50
C VAL A 14 28.33 10.35 -48.14
N VAL A 15 28.06 11.44 -47.41
CA VAL A 15 28.56 12.77 -47.75
C VAL A 15 29.04 13.46 -46.47
N ALA A 16 30.23 14.05 -46.57
CA ALA A 16 31.04 14.65 -45.53
C ALA A 16 30.64 16.10 -45.19
N GLY A 17 31.03 16.54 -43.98
CA GLY A 17 31.17 17.94 -43.54
C GLY A 17 29.85 18.58 -43.08
N CYS A 18 29.72 19.15 -41.89
CA CYS A 18 30.64 20.09 -41.27
C CYS A 18 30.77 19.86 -39.75
N LEU A 19 32.01 19.82 -39.24
CA LEU A 19 32.29 20.10 -37.83
C LEU A 19 31.95 21.58 -37.57
N GLY A 20 30.85 21.82 -36.86
CA GLY A 20 30.57 23.08 -36.20
C GLY A 20 30.94 22.97 -34.73
N GLU A 21 32.14 23.39 -34.39
CA GLU A 21 32.63 23.49 -33.00
C GLU A 21 31.82 24.57 -32.27
N ARG A 22 30.88 24.14 -31.41
CA ARG A 22 30.07 25.06 -30.60
C ARG A 22 30.83 25.39 -29.32
N PRO A 23 31.12 26.67 -29.02
CA PRO A 23 31.76 27.03 -27.76
C PRO A 23 30.86 26.64 -26.58
N PRO A 24 31.42 26.12 -25.47
CA PRO A 24 30.62 25.76 -24.30
C PRO A 24 30.17 27.04 -23.58
N SER A 25 29.01 27.57 -23.95
CA SER A 25 28.32 28.61 -23.17
C SER A 25 27.34 27.92 -22.22
N GLY A 26 27.89 27.29 -21.19
CA GLY A 26 27.15 26.76 -20.05
C GLY A 26 27.91 27.10 -18.78
N PRO A 27 27.30 27.70 -17.75
CA PRO A 27 27.97 27.95 -16.49
C PRO A 27 28.61 26.65 -15.97
N ARG A 28 29.93 26.65 -15.74
CA ARG A 28 30.63 25.55 -15.03
C ARG A 28 30.36 25.61 -13.53
N HIS A 29 29.15 25.95 -13.14
CA HIS A 29 28.68 25.78 -11.79
C HIS A 29 27.63 24.67 -11.88
N PRO A 30 27.95 23.40 -11.52
CA PRO A 30 26.88 22.56 -11.04
C PRO A 30 26.17 23.36 -9.95
N PRO A 31 24.83 23.28 -9.78
CA PRO A 31 24.28 23.75 -8.52
C PRO A 31 25.14 23.09 -7.45
N SER A 32 25.75 23.91 -6.59
CA SER A 32 26.17 23.41 -5.30
C SER A 32 24.88 22.87 -4.73
N GLY A 33 24.63 21.57 -4.95
CA GLY A 33 23.57 20.81 -4.35
C GLY A 33 23.93 20.81 -2.89
N GLY A 34 23.63 21.93 -2.23
CA GLY A 34 23.48 21.96 -0.81
C GLY A 34 22.49 20.85 -0.55
N THR A 35 23.00 19.77 0.00
CA THR A 35 22.21 18.83 0.77
C THR A 35 21.17 19.66 1.49
N PRO A 36 19.86 19.48 1.21
CA PRO A 36 18.85 20.11 2.04
C PRO A 36 19.20 19.74 3.49
N PRO A 37 19.33 20.70 4.42
CA PRO A 37 19.52 20.32 5.81
C PRO A 37 18.24 19.57 6.23
N GLY A 38 18.37 18.25 6.42
CA GLY A 38 17.29 17.42 6.95
C GLY A 38 16.36 16.82 5.89
N SER A 39 16.81 15.79 5.18
CA SER A 39 15.91 14.74 4.68
C SER A 39 16.66 13.41 4.70
N GLY A 40 17.28 13.11 5.85
CA GLY A 40 17.33 11.69 6.24
C GLY A 40 15.88 11.24 6.44
N PRO A 41 15.56 9.94 6.32
CA PRO A 41 14.25 9.46 6.75
C PRO A 41 14.12 9.84 8.22
N GLU A 42 13.38 10.91 8.51
CA GLU A 42 12.94 11.20 9.87
C GLU A 42 12.14 9.97 10.24
N THR A 43 12.76 9.09 11.03
CA THR A 43 12.09 7.92 11.58
C THR A 43 11.22 8.50 12.69
N ALA A 44 10.14 9.18 12.29
CA ALA A 44 9.16 9.72 13.20
C ALA A 44 8.67 8.53 14.01
N THR A 45 9.08 8.48 15.29
CA THR A 45 8.59 7.44 16.19
C THR A 45 7.09 7.64 16.25
N PRO A 46 6.31 6.63 15.87
CA PRO A 46 4.88 6.81 15.71
C PRO A 46 4.25 7.08 17.10
N SER A 47 3.30 8.01 17.19
CA SER A 47 2.72 8.45 18.47
C SER A 47 2.09 7.29 19.24
N PRO A 48 2.26 7.17 20.57
CA PRO A 48 1.64 6.09 21.35
C PRO A 48 0.10 6.08 21.25
N GLY A 49 -0.51 4.90 21.17
CA GLY A 49 -1.96 4.71 21.05
C GLY A 49 -2.36 3.29 20.65
N LEU A 50 -3.63 3.10 20.30
CA LEU A 50 -4.16 1.85 19.73
C LEU A 50 -3.63 1.66 18.31
N ARG A 51 -3.20 0.43 17.99
CA ARG A 51 -2.65 0.07 16.67
C ARG A 51 -3.09 -1.33 16.27
N LEU A 52 -3.27 -1.52 14.97
CA LEU A 52 -3.40 -2.85 14.39
C LEU A 52 -2.03 -3.51 14.33
N ALA A 53 -1.81 -4.55 15.13
CA ALA A 53 -0.56 -5.29 15.21
C ALA A 53 -0.51 -6.41 14.17
N ASP A 54 -1.58 -7.18 14.06
CA ASP A 54 -1.72 -8.30 13.13
C ASP A 54 -3.15 -8.41 12.59
N ARG A 55 -3.32 -9.11 11.47
CA ARG A 55 -4.61 -9.39 10.84
C ARG A 55 -4.55 -10.67 10.01
N ASP A 56 -5.61 -11.46 10.09
CA ASP A 56 -5.84 -12.63 9.25
C ASP A 56 -7.32 -12.74 8.85
N PHE A 57 -7.62 -13.65 7.93
CA PHE A 57 -8.99 -13.93 7.52
C PHE A 57 -9.17 -15.41 7.15
N SER A 58 -10.33 -15.95 7.51
CA SER A 58 -10.63 -17.37 7.34
C SER A 58 -12.10 -17.60 6.97
N GLU A 59 -12.41 -18.83 6.58
CA GLU A 59 -13.77 -19.28 6.29
C GLU A 59 -14.42 -19.81 7.57
N ARG A 60 -15.63 -19.32 7.88
CA ARG A 60 -16.46 -19.86 8.97
C ARG A 60 -17.15 -21.16 8.55
N GLU A 61 -17.69 -21.88 9.52
CA GLU A 61 -18.43 -23.12 9.28
C GLU A 61 -19.62 -22.97 8.33
N ASN A 62 -20.21 -21.77 8.26
CA ASN A 62 -21.30 -21.43 7.35
C ASN A 62 -20.85 -20.92 5.97
N GLY A 63 -19.54 -20.88 5.70
CA GLY A 63 -18.94 -20.32 4.48
C GLY A 63 -18.77 -18.80 4.48
N GLY A 64 -19.15 -18.12 5.57
CA GLY A 64 -18.99 -16.68 5.72
C GLY A 64 -17.54 -16.28 5.99
N LEU A 65 -17.19 -15.05 5.67
CA LEU A 65 -15.89 -14.46 5.97
C LEU A 65 -15.77 -14.18 7.49
N LEU A 66 -14.68 -14.65 8.09
CA LEU A 66 -14.21 -14.24 9.41
C LEU A 66 -12.92 -13.44 9.24
N VAL A 67 -12.86 -12.29 9.89
CA VAL A 67 -11.66 -11.47 9.98
C VAL A 67 -11.19 -11.45 11.43
N GLU A 68 -9.92 -11.73 11.64
CA GLU A 68 -9.27 -11.72 12.95
C GLU A 68 -8.24 -10.59 12.96
N ALA A 69 -8.24 -9.78 14.01
CA ALA A 69 -7.34 -8.64 14.15
C ALA A 69 -6.78 -8.59 15.57
N THR A 70 -5.47 -8.37 15.68
CA THR A 70 -4.81 -8.14 16.97
C THR A 70 -4.59 -6.65 17.13
N ILE A 71 -5.13 -6.07 18.20
CA ILE A 71 -5.01 -4.65 18.53
C ILE A 71 -4.09 -4.48 19.73
N GLU A 72 -3.02 -3.72 19.57
CA GLU A 72 -2.08 -3.38 20.64
C GLU A 72 -2.32 -1.96 21.18
N ASN A 73 -2.09 -1.75 22.46
CA ASN A 73 -2.02 -0.43 23.08
C ASN A 73 -0.58 -0.09 23.48
N THR A 74 0.04 0.78 22.69
CA THR A 74 1.41 1.24 22.93
C THR A 74 1.51 2.38 23.95
N ALA A 75 0.39 2.87 24.47
CA ALA A 75 0.36 3.91 25.50
C ALA A 75 0.56 3.33 26.92
N SER A 76 0.95 4.20 27.85
CA SER A 76 1.13 3.85 29.28
C SER A 76 -0.17 3.87 30.09
N GLU A 77 -1.31 4.12 29.44
CA GLU A 77 -2.65 4.16 30.03
C GLU A 77 -3.61 3.30 29.19
N THR A 78 -4.70 2.81 29.80
CA THR A 78 -5.77 2.11 29.08
C THR A 78 -6.35 3.02 28.00
N ARG A 79 -6.57 2.45 26.81
CA ARG A 79 -7.15 3.17 25.68
C ARG A 79 -8.43 2.48 25.22
N THR A 80 -9.39 3.32 24.84
CA THR A 80 -10.64 2.88 24.21
C THR A 80 -10.70 3.40 22.79
N GLY A 81 -11.46 2.73 21.95
CA GLY A 81 -11.72 3.16 20.57
C GLY A 81 -12.71 2.22 19.90
N THR A 82 -12.90 2.42 18.60
CA THR A 82 -13.72 1.57 17.76
C THR A 82 -12.88 1.09 16.58
N LEU A 83 -12.75 -0.22 16.45
CA LEU A 83 -12.23 -0.85 15.24
C LEU A 83 -13.33 -0.83 14.19
N VAL A 84 -13.05 -0.24 13.04
CA VAL A 84 -13.90 -0.27 11.86
C VAL A 84 -13.23 -1.15 10.82
N VAL A 85 -13.91 -2.22 10.41
CA VAL A 85 -13.43 -3.14 9.38
C VAL A 85 -14.37 -3.08 8.20
N THR A 86 -13.84 -2.73 7.03
CA THR A 86 -14.60 -2.74 5.78
C THR A 86 -14.08 -3.85 4.89
N ALA A 87 -14.96 -4.76 4.51
CA ALA A 87 -14.69 -5.83 3.56
C ALA A 87 -15.41 -5.51 2.25
N THR A 88 -14.64 -5.48 1.16
CA THR A 88 -15.15 -5.23 -0.20
C THR A 88 -14.92 -6.47 -1.05
N THR A 89 -15.92 -6.90 -1.82
CA THR A 89 -15.85 -7.92 -2.86
C THR A 89 -16.16 -7.28 -4.23
N PRO A 90 -16.02 -8.00 -5.35
CA PRO A 90 -16.47 -7.49 -6.65
C PRO A 90 -17.97 -7.19 -6.73
N GLU A 91 -18.79 -7.79 -5.85
CA GLU A 91 -20.25 -7.71 -5.90
C GLU A 91 -20.82 -6.73 -4.86
N GLU A 92 -20.18 -6.61 -3.71
CA GLU A 92 -20.69 -5.82 -2.59
C GLU A 92 -19.61 -5.35 -1.61
N GLU A 93 -20.00 -4.47 -0.69
CA GLU A 93 -19.17 -3.96 0.39
C GLU A 93 -19.96 -4.01 1.70
N ALA A 94 -19.30 -4.45 2.77
CA ALA A 94 -19.85 -4.51 4.12
C ALA A 94 -18.86 -3.87 5.10
N THR A 95 -19.39 -3.15 6.09
CA THR A 95 -18.61 -2.55 7.17
C THR A 95 -19.14 -3.02 8.51
N GLU A 96 -18.24 -3.50 9.36
CA GLU A 96 -18.53 -3.98 10.72
C GLU A 96 -17.65 -3.23 11.71
N THR A 97 -18.16 -3.02 12.92
CA THR A 97 -17.44 -2.29 13.98
C THR A 97 -17.31 -3.10 15.26
N ARG A 98 -16.24 -2.85 16.03
CA ARG A 98 -16.02 -3.44 17.36
C ARG A 98 -15.46 -2.42 18.32
N ASP A 99 -16.08 -2.31 19.49
CA ASP A 99 -15.56 -1.51 20.59
C ASP A 99 -14.30 -2.15 21.16
N LEU A 100 -13.31 -1.30 21.47
CA LEU A 100 -12.02 -1.68 21.99
C LEU A 100 -11.83 -1.08 23.38
N GLU A 101 -11.30 -1.88 24.29
CA GLU A 101 -10.73 -1.43 25.56
C GLU A 101 -9.48 -2.27 25.79
N VAL A 102 -8.31 -1.61 25.76
CA VAL A 102 -7.02 -2.31 25.79
C VAL A 102 -6.15 -1.72 26.89
N ASP A 103 -5.71 -2.58 27.79
CA ASP A 103 -4.82 -2.24 28.90
C ASP A 103 -3.46 -1.72 28.41
N PRO A 104 -2.75 -0.93 29.22
CA PRO A 104 -1.47 -0.33 28.82
C PRO A 104 -0.42 -1.39 28.48
N GLY A 105 0.25 -1.22 27.34
CA GLY A 105 1.31 -2.13 26.88
C GLY A 105 0.85 -3.56 26.59
N SER A 106 -0.46 -3.76 26.38
CA SER A 106 -1.08 -5.07 26.15
C SER A 106 -1.74 -5.13 24.78
N GLU A 107 -2.18 -6.33 24.41
CA GLU A 107 -2.82 -6.64 23.13
C GLU A 107 -4.13 -7.39 23.37
N ILE A 108 -5.09 -7.24 22.47
CA ILE A 108 -6.33 -8.04 22.43
C ILE A 108 -6.57 -8.59 21.02
N ASP A 109 -7.16 -9.77 20.93
CA ASP A 109 -7.63 -10.35 19.68
C ASP A 109 -9.13 -10.08 19.49
N VAL A 110 -9.50 -9.65 18.29
CA VAL A 110 -10.86 -9.28 17.92
C VAL A 110 -11.28 -10.08 16.69
N ALA A 111 -12.44 -10.73 16.78
CA ALA A 111 -13.08 -11.44 15.68
C ALA A 111 -14.23 -10.62 15.12
N VAL A 112 -14.23 -10.41 13.80
CA VAL A 112 -15.25 -9.68 13.05
C VAL A 112 -15.86 -10.60 12.00
N GLU A 113 -17.15 -10.87 12.13
CA GLU A 113 -17.89 -11.76 11.25
C GLU A 113 -18.66 -10.95 10.21
N PHE A 114 -18.53 -11.34 8.93
CA PHE A 114 -19.29 -10.74 7.84
C PHE A 114 -20.29 -11.74 7.25
N GLU A 115 -21.39 -11.22 6.71
CA GLU A 115 -22.34 -12.02 5.92
C GLU A 115 -21.80 -12.38 4.53
N LEU A 116 -20.80 -11.63 4.04
CA LEU A 116 -20.03 -11.94 2.83
C LEU A 116 -19.49 -13.35 2.85
N THR A 117 -19.47 -14.04 1.70
CA THR A 117 -18.85 -15.36 1.63
C THR A 117 -17.33 -15.24 1.56
N TYR A 118 -16.63 -16.18 2.19
CA TYR A 118 -15.18 -16.29 2.08
C TYR A 118 -14.75 -16.53 0.63
N GLY A 119 -15.52 -17.35 -0.10
CA GLY A 119 -15.27 -17.66 -1.50
C GLY A 119 -15.25 -16.44 -2.40
N GLU A 120 -16.24 -15.54 -2.29
CA GLU A 120 -16.26 -14.28 -3.05
C GLU A 120 -15.09 -13.38 -2.67
N PHE A 121 -14.79 -13.30 -1.37
CA PHE A 121 -13.69 -12.48 -0.85
C PHE A 121 -12.31 -12.90 -1.40
N ILE A 122 -11.97 -14.20 -1.42
CA ILE A 122 -10.67 -14.64 -1.95
C ILE A 122 -10.55 -14.50 -3.48
N ASN A 123 -11.66 -14.25 -4.18
CA ASN A 123 -11.71 -14.06 -5.64
C ASN A 123 -11.63 -12.58 -6.06
N GLY A 124 -10.98 -11.74 -5.26
CA GLY A 124 -10.68 -10.35 -5.61
C GLY A 124 -11.18 -9.31 -4.61
N GLY A 125 -11.50 -9.72 -3.39
CA GLY A 125 -11.86 -8.83 -2.30
C GLY A 125 -10.66 -8.15 -1.65
N SER A 126 -10.97 -7.17 -0.80
CA SER A 126 -10.00 -6.38 -0.03
C SER A 126 -10.54 -6.01 1.34
N LEU A 127 -9.64 -5.75 2.29
CA LEU A 127 -9.97 -5.28 3.63
C LEU A 127 -9.36 -3.90 3.90
N SER A 128 -10.15 -3.02 4.50
CA SER A 128 -9.69 -1.80 5.17
C SER A 128 -9.89 -1.93 6.67
N PHE A 129 -8.97 -1.34 7.44
CA PHE A 129 -9.02 -1.31 8.89
C PHE A 129 -8.72 0.11 9.34
N ASP A 130 -9.61 0.65 10.16
CA ASP A 130 -9.49 1.97 10.74
C ASP A 130 -9.76 1.86 12.25
N ILE A 131 -9.06 2.66 13.05
CA ILE A 131 -9.27 2.73 14.49
C ILE A 131 -9.65 4.17 14.83
N GLU A 132 -10.86 4.34 15.34
CA GLU A 132 -11.38 5.63 15.79
C GLU A 132 -11.19 5.75 17.31
N THR A 133 -10.49 6.79 17.78
CA THR A 133 -10.13 6.99 19.20
C THR A 133 -10.53 8.37 19.70
#